data_AF-A0A2P8WET0-F1
#
_entry.id   AF-A0A2P8WET0-F1
#
_cell.length_a   1.000
_cell.length_b   1.000
_cell.length_c   1.000
_cell.angle_alpha   90.00
_cell.angle_beta   90.00
_cell.angle_gamma   90.00
#
_symmetry.space_group_name_H-M   'P 1'
#
loop_
_entity.id
_entity.type
_entity.pdbx_description
1 polymer ?
#
loop_
_entity_poly.entity_id
_entity_poly.type
_entity_poly.pdbx_seq_one_letter_code
_entity_poly.pdbx_strand_id
1 'polypeptide(L)'
;MVTNFNPTVPVLAGLLDLIIEELGAKDRREHERRMKELQIIENSSLRDEYVKQLLLDRLLAPIEQAHHNIQNTAKHLQWLAPLVMCHHRDHGLTEEQGYELATQLQQLAILITNIDTLHDLKFAYAVTTLMTSKIYKFRHRDLNLSIGESIRKGVLEPLNTCIATQKNFEIRLKVATLLEAANNSSSKEIASYQQ
;
A
#
# COMPACT_ATOMS: atom_id res chain seq x y z
N MET A 1 -40.15 -41.96 25.88
CA MET A 1 -39.52 -41.77 24.56
C MET A 1 -38.55 -40.62 24.68
N VAL A 2 -37.25 -40.94 24.72
CA VAL A 2 -36.17 -40.04 25.08
C VAL A 2 -35.34 -39.74 23.83
N THR A 3 -35.01 -38.46 23.67
CA THR A 3 -34.00 -37.83 22.80
C THR A 3 -34.16 -37.97 21.29
N ASN A 4 -34.80 -36.96 20.69
CA ASN A 4 -34.43 -36.48 19.35
C ASN A 4 -33.01 -35.91 19.42
N PHE A 5 -32.02 -36.70 19.00
CA PHE A 5 -30.69 -36.21 18.69
C PHE A 5 -30.77 -35.35 17.43
N ASN A 6 -30.49 -34.06 17.59
CA ASN A 6 -30.38 -33.08 16.53
C ASN A 6 -28.94 -33.17 15.96
N PRO A 7 -28.69 -33.62 14.71
CA PRO A 7 -27.34 -33.83 14.22
C PRO A 7 -26.87 -32.60 13.44
N THR A 8 -26.65 -31.47 14.12
CA THR A 8 -26.10 -30.26 13.47
C THR A 8 -25.10 -29.50 14.34
N VAL A 9 -24.28 -30.21 15.11
CA VAL A 9 -23.02 -29.62 15.62
C VAL A 9 -21.89 -30.68 15.64
N PRO A 10 -21.24 -30.96 14.49
CA PRO A 10 -19.85 -31.43 14.54
C PRO A 10 -18.91 -30.73 13.54
N VAL A 11 -19.30 -29.60 12.94
CA VAL A 11 -18.45 -28.88 11.96
C VAL A 11 -17.55 -27.82 12.62
N LEU A 12 -17.97 -27.22 13.74
CA LEU A 12 -17.16 -26.19 14.42
C LEU A 12 -16.10 -26.76 15.37
N ALA A 13 -16.29 -27.96 15.91
CA ALA A 13 -15.46 -28.49 16.99
C ALA A 13 -14.04 -28.92 16.56
N GLY A 14 -13.77 -28.98 15.25
CA GLY A 14 -12.43 -29.26 14.70
C GLY A 14 -11.85 -28.11 13.88
N LEU A 15 -12.59 -27.02 13.66
CA LEU A 15 -12.15 -25.94 12.78
C LEU A 15 -11.00 -25.13 13.40
N LEU A 16 -11.05 -24.96 14.73
CA LEU A 16 -9.99 -24.29 15.50
C LEU A 16 -8.71 -25.13 15.53
N ASP A 17 -8.82 -26.45 15.71
CA ASP A 17 -7.68 -27.36 15.66
C ASP A 17 -7.06 -27.43 14.26
N LEU A 18 -7.88 -27.40 13.21
CA LEU A 18 -7.43 -27.38 11.81
C LEU A 18 -6.75 -26.05 11.46
N ILE A 19 -7.25 -24.91 11.98
CA ILE A 19 -6.61 -23.59 11.85
C ILE A 19 -5.29 -23.54 12.65
N ILE A 20 -5.22 -24.14 13.83
CA ILE A 20 -3.98 -24.22 14.63
C ILE A 20 -2.95 -25.12 13.95
N GLU A 21 -3.37 -26.25 13.38
CA GLU A 21 -2.49 -27.11 12.58
C GLU A 21 -2.00 -26.40 11.32
N GLU A 22 -2.86 -25.63 10.65
CA GLU A 22 -2.51 -24.88 9.44
C GLU A 22 -1.59 -23.69 9.74
N LEU A 23 -1.80 -22.98 10.86
CA LEU A 23 -0.90 -21.94 11.36
C LEU A 23 0.43 -22.53 11.83
N GLY A 24 0.42 -23.64 12.56
CA GLY A 24 1.63 -24.34 12.98
C GLY A 24 2.40 -24.95 11.81
N ALA A 25 1.71 -25.40 10.76
CA ALA A 25 2.33 -25.84 9.51
C ALA A 25 2.92 -24.66 8.72
N LYS A 26 2.27 -23.50 8.74
CA LYS A 26 2.80 -22.27 8.12
C LYS A 26 4.05 -21.76 8.85
N ASP A 27 4.03 -21.72 10.19
CA ASP A 27 5.20 -21.35 11.00
C ASP A 27 6.35 -22.33 10.83
N ARG A 28 6.07 -23.64 10.75
CA ARG A 28 7.11 -24.66 10.46
C ARG A 28 7.69 -24.51 9.06
N ARG A 29 6.87 -24.24 8.05
CA ARG A 29 7.36 -23.98 6.67
C ARG A 29 8.18 -22.69 6.60
N GLU A 30 7.77 -21.66 7.32
CA GLU A 30 8.50 -20.39 7.37
C GLU A 30 9.81 -20.55 8.15
N HIS A 31 9.81 -21.30 9.25
CA HIS A 31 11.00 -21.66 10.00
C HIS A 31 11.96 -22.54 9.19
N GLU A 32 11.47 -23.56 8.49
CA GLU A 32 12.27 -24.39 7.58
C GLU A 32 12.83 -23.58 6.39
N ARG A 33 12.07 -22.62 5.87
CA ARG A 33 12.53 -21.70 4.82
C ARG A 33 13.65 -20.80 5.35
N ARG A 34 13.49 -20.21 6.53
CA ARG A 34 14.55 -19.44 7.23
C ARG A 34 15.77 -20.30 7.55
N MET A 35 15.59 -21.57 7.95
CA MET A 35 16.70 -22.49 8.22
C MET A 35 17.44 -22.91 6.94
N LYS A 36 16.74 -23.10 5.82
CA LYS A 36 17.36 -23.31 4.50
C LYS A 36 18.08 -22.07 4.00
N GLU A 37 17.53 -20.89 4.21
CA GLU A 37 18.20 -19.61 3.94
C GLU A 37 19.49 -19.47 4.77
N LEU A 38 19.47 -19.90 6.04
CA LEU A 38 20.65 -19.94 6.91
C LEU A 38 21.69 -21.00 6.49
N GLN A 39 21.27 -22.13 5.88
CA GLN A 39 22.20 -23.16 5.36
C GLN A 39 22.89 -22.72 4.06
N ILE A 40 22.24 -21.91 3.22
CA ILE A 40 22.84 -21.34 2.00
C ILE A 40 24.01 -20.37 2.34
N ILE A 41 24.04 -19.84 3.57
CA ILE A 41 25.03 -18.89 4.08
C ILE A 41 26.41 -19.52 4.39
N GLU A 42 26.56 -20.85 4.35
CA GLU A 42 27.86 -21.53 4.56
C GLU A 42 28.87 -21.29 3.42
N ASN A 43 28.44 -20.87 2.23
CA ASN A 43 29.31 -20.45 1.13
C ASN A 43 29.42 -18.92 1.05
N SER A 44 30.63 -18.36 1.16
CA SER A 44 30.80 -16.90 1.29
C SER A 44 30.27 -16.09 0.08
N SER A 45 30.35 -16.64 -1.13
CA SER A 45 29.82 -15.98 -2.34
C SER A 45 28.29 -15.97 -2.37
N LEU A 46 27.65 -17.08 -1.97
CA LEU A 46 26.19 -17.18 -1.86
C LEU A 46 25.65 -16.34 -0.70
N ARG A 47 26.39 -16.23 0.40
CA ARG A 47 26.08 -15.32 1.50
C ARG A 47 26.08 -13.87 1.04
N ASP A 48 27.11 -13.45 0.32
CA ASP A 48 27.22 -12.06 -0.13
C ASP A 48 26.14 -11.71 -1.17
N GLU A 49 25.76 -12.67 -2.02
CA GLU A 49 24.65 -12.51 -2.96
C GLU A 49 23.28 -12.48 -2.26
N TYR A 50 23.05 -13.34 -1.27
CA TYR A 50 21.84 -13.32 -0.46
C TYR A 50 21.72 -12.03 0.38
N VAL A 51 22.81 -11.55 0.99
CA VAL A 51 22.83 -10.26 1.70
C VAL A 51 22.52 -9.10 0.76
N LYS A 52 23.05 -9.13 -0.48
CA LYS A 52 22.70 -8.12 -1.50
C LYS A 52 21.22 -8.16 -1.85
N GLN A 53 20.63 -9.34 -2.05
CA GLN A 53 19.19 -9.49 -2.30
C GLN A 53 18.37 -8.95 -1.13
N LEU A 54 18.71 -9.30 0.10
CA LEU A 54 18.00 -8.85 1.30
C LEU A 54 18.09 -7.33 1.51
N LEU A 55 19.22 -6.72 1.15
CA LEU A 55 19.39 -5.27 1.13
C LEU A 55 18.56 -4.60 0.04
N LEU A 56 18.46 -5.20 -1.15
CA LEU A 56 17.61 -4.72 -2.24
C LEU A 56 16.12 -4.81 -1.86
N ASP A 57 15.68 -5.93 -1.33
CA ASP A 57 14.31 -6.11 -0.85
C ASP A 57 13.96 -5.07 0.22
N ARG A 58 14.87 -4.83 1.17
CA ARG A 58 14.69 -3.79 2.18
C ARG A 58 14.65 -2.38 1.60
N LEU A 59 15.40 -2.12 0.53
CA LEU A 59 15.42 -0.83 -0.16
C LEU A 59 14.13 -0.60 -0.96
N LEU A 60 13.59 -1.66 -1.59
CA LEU A 60 12.43 -1.61 -2.47
C LEU A 60 11.09 -1.78 -1.74
N ALA A 61 11.06 -2.46 -0.59
CA ALA A 61 9.82 -2.70 0.17
C ALA A 61 8.97 -1.43 0.42
N PRO A 62 9.54 -0.25 0.75
CA PRO A 62 8.74 0.97 0.87
C PRO A 62 8.08 1.41 -0.46
N ILE A 63 8.73 1.18 -1.59
CA ILE A 63 8.19 1.48 -2.93
C ILE A 63 7.05 0.53 -3.28
N GLU A 64 7.22 -0.76 -3.01
CA GLU A 64 6.15 -1.76 -3.19
C GLU A 64 4.93 -1.43 -2.32
N GLN A 65 5.15 -1.07 -1.06
CA GLN A 65 4.09 -0.62 -0.17
C GLN A 65 3.39 0.64 -0.70
N ALA A 66 4.14 1.59 -1.27
CA ALA A 66 3.56 2.78 -1.89
C ALA A 66 2.67 2.42 -3.10
N HIS A 67 3.10 1.49 -3.96
CA HIS A 67 2.29 1.00 -5.07
C HIS A 67 1.02 0.29 -4.59
N HIS A 68 1.12 -0.55 -3.55
CA HIS A 68 -0.06 -1.17 -2.94
C HIS A 68 -1.04 -0.12 -2.38
N ASN A 69 -0.52 0.93 -1.74
CA ASN A 69 -1.34 2.02 -1.22
C ASN A 69 -2.04 2.81 -2.35
N ILE A 70 -1.39 3.04 -3.49
CA ILE A 70 -2.00 3.65 -4.69
C ILE A 70 -3.19 2.79 -5.18
N GLN A 71 -2.98 1.48 -5.31
CA GLN A 71 -4.05 0.56 -5.73
C GLN A 71 -5.21 0.51 -4.72
N ASN A 72 -4.90 0.45 -3.43
CA ASN A 72 -5.93 0.42 -2.38
C ASN A 72 -6.73 1.73 -2.34
N THR A 73 -6.08 2.85 -2.62
CA THR A 73 -6.74 4.15 -2.79
C THR A 73 -7.74 4.14 -3.94
N ALA A 74 -7.35 3.59 -5.10
CA ALA A 74 -8.26 3.46 -6.23
C ALA A 74 -9.44 2.53 -5.93
N LYS A 75 -9.21 1.39 -5.25
CA LYS A 75 -10.27 0.48 -4.79
C LYS A 75 -11.22 1.17 -3.82
N HIS A 76 -10.70 1.98 -2.90
CA HIS A 76 -11.51 2.76 -1.97
C HIS A 76 -12.48 3.70 -2.70
N LEU A 77 -12.00 4.40 -3.72
CA LEU A 77 -12.84 5.26 -4.56
C LEU A 77 -13.90 4.48 -5.36
N GLN A 78 -13.52 3.32 -5.91
CA GLN A 78 -14.46 2.43 -6.62
C GLN A 78 -15.58 1.93 -5.69
N TRP A 79 -15.27 1.67 -4.43
CA TRP A 79 -16.26 1.27 -3.42
C TRP A 79 -17.08 2.45 -2.90
N LEU A 80 -16.47 3.63 -2.76
CA LEU A 80 -17.16 4.84 -2.29
C LEU A 80 -18.20 5.34 -3.31
N ALA A 81 -17.94 5.19 -4.61
CA ALA A 81 -18.86 5.60 -5.66
C ALA A 81 -20.28 5.03 -5.52
N PRO A 82 -20.50 3.70 -5.46
CA PRO A 82 -21.85 3.14 -5.26
C PRO A 82 -22.44 3.50 -3.90
N LEU A 83 -21.62 3.64 -2.85
CA LEU A 83 -22.12 4.08 -1.54
C LEU A 83 -22.71 5.48 -1.58
N VAL A 84 -22.02 6.42 -2.24
CA VAL A 84 -22.51 7.78 -2.42
C VAL A 84 -23.83 7.78 -3.19
N MET A 85 -24.00 6.92 -4.18
CA MET A 85 -25.27 6.77 -4.89
C MET A 85 -26.37 6.24 -3.98
N CYS A 86 -26.11 5.16 -3.23
CA CYS A 86 -27.12 4.52 -2.37
C CYS A 86 -27.51 5.39 -1.17
N HIS A 87 -26.56 6.16 -0.62
CA HIS A 87 -26.71 6.94 0.61
C HIS A 87 -26.69 8.46 0.36
N HIS A 88 -26.99 8.91 -0.86
CA HIS A 88 -26.88 10.32 -1.24
C HIS A 88 -27.67 11.26 -0.28
N ARG A 89 -28.83 10.80 0.23
CA ARG A 89 -29.70 11.57 1.14
C ARG A 89 -29.05 11.82 2.49
N ASP A 90 -28.28 10.87 2.99
CA ASP A 90 -27.61 10.95 4.29
C ASP A 90 -26.54 12.06 4.29
N HIS A 91 -26.08 12.44 3.10
CA HIS A 91 -25.09 13.49 2.88
C HIS A 91 -25.71 14.82 2.38
N GLY A 92 -27.04 14.92 2.29
CA GLY A 92 -27.71 16.11 1.77
C GLY A 92 -27.51 16.36 0.28
N LEU A 93 -27.24 15.29 -0.49
CA LEU A 93 -27.14 15.33 -1.96
C LEU A 93 -28.50 15.03 -2.60
N THR A 94 -28.77 15.66 -3.74
CA THR A 94 -29.79 15.16 -4.66
C THR A 94 -29.32 13.88 -5.34
N GLU A 95 -30.26 13.12 -5.92
CA GLU A 95 -29.93 11.88 -6.65
C GLU A 95 -28.98 12.15 -7.83
N GLU A 96 -29.25 13.21 -8.62
CA GLU A 96 -28.39 13.65 -9.72
C GLU A 96 -26.97 14.01 -9.24
N GLN A 97 -26.87 14.75 -8.13
CA GLN A 97 -25.57 15.10 -7.53
C GLN A 97 -24.82 13.87 -7.01
N GLY A 98 -25.55 12.89 -6.45
CA GLY A 98 -24.99 11.60 -6.03
C GLY A 98 -24.42 10.81 -7.20
N TYR A 99 -25.17 10.75 -8.32
CA TYR A 99 -24.72 10.10 -9.55
C TYR A 99 -23.48 10.78 -10.17
N GLU A 100 -23.51 12.12 -10.24
CA GLU A 100 -22.38 12.91 -10.75
C GLU A 100 -21.14 12.70 -9.89
N LEU A 101 -21.28 12.77 -8.56
CA LEU A 101 -20.17 12.56 -7.64
C LEU A 101 -19.62 11.13 -7.73
N ALA A 102 -20.47 10.12 -7.83
CA ALA A 102 -20.04 8.74 -8.03
C ALA A 102 -19.25 8.55 -9.32
N THR A 103 -19.69 9.17 -10.42
CA THR A 103 -18.98 9.17 -11.70
C THR A 103 -17.60 9.83 -11.56
N GLN A 104 -17.52 10.99 -10.89
CA GLN A 104 -16.25 11.67 -10.63
C GLN A 104 -15.30 10.82 -9.77
N LEU A 105 -15.82 10.11 -8.75
CA LEU A 105 -15.02 9.21 -7.93
C LEU A 105 -14.46 8.03 -8.75
N GLN A 106 -15.23 7.47 -9.67
CA GLN A 106 -14.75 6.42 -10.59
C GLN A 106 -13.67 6.93 -11.54
N GLN A 107 -13.84 8.13 -12.10
CA GLN A 107 -12.82 8.78 -12.93
C GLN A 107 -11.54 9.05 -12.15
N LEU A 108 -11.67 9.49 -10.90
CA LEU A 108 -10.52 9.70 -10.01
C LEU A 108 -9.81 8.37 -9.69
N ALA A 109 -10.55 7.27 -9.52
CA ALA A 109 -9.94 5.96 -9.34
C ALA A 109 -9.07 5.56 -10.55
N ILE A 110 -9.55 5.80 -11.77
CA ILE A 110 -8.80 5.57 -13.01
C ILE A 110 -7.54 6.45 -13.07
N LEU A 111 -7.68 7.73 -12.72
CA LEU A 111 -6.53 8.64 -12.65
C LEU A 111 -5.47 8.11 -11.68
N ILE A 112 -5.89 7.63 -10.51
CA ILE A 112 -4.98 7.12 -9.48
C ILE A 112 -4.29 5.82 -9.91
N THR A 113 -4.96 4.92 -10.63
CA THR A 113 -4.32 3.68 -11.11
C THR A 113 -3.24 3.92 -12.16
N ASN A 114 -3.27 5.07 -12.84
CA ASN A 114 -2.31 5.44 -13.88
C ASN A 114 -1.14 6.29 -13.35
N ILE A 115 -0.95 6.34 -12.04
CA ILE A 115 0.14 7.11 -11.43
C ILE A 115 1.45 6.32 -11.57
N ASP A 116 2.37 6.88 -12.35
CA ASP A 116 3.69 6.30 -12.56
C ASP A 116 4.83 7.20 -12.02
N THR A 117 4.56 8.50 -11.82
CA THR A 117 5.59 9.46 -11.40
C THR A 117 5.23 10.26 -10.15
N LEU A 118 6.25 10.86 -9.52
CA LEU A 118 6.04 11.79 -8.40
C LEU A 118 5.22 13.01 -8.80
N HIS A 119 5.33 13.44 -10.06
CA HIS A 119 4.51 14.51 -10.60
C HIS A 119 3.02 14.10 -10.60
N ASP A 120 2.71 12.89 -11.07
CA ASP A 120 1.35 12.38 -11.15
C ASP A 120 0.74 12.18 -9.75
N LEU A 121 1.53 11.68 -8.79
CA LEU A 121 1.11 11.62 -7.39
C LEU A 121 0.70 12.99 -6.84
N LYS A 122 1.53 14.01 -7.04
CA LYS A 122 1.25 15.37 -6.58
C LYS A 122 0.03 15.96 -7.27
N PHE A 123 -0.12 15.70 -8.57
CA PHE A 123 -1.27 16.13 -9.35
C PHE A 123 -2.55 15.48 -8.83
N ALA A 124 -2.58 14.16 -8.67
CA ALA A 124 -3.72 13.42 -8.13
C ALA A 124 -4.09 13.89 -6.71
N TYR A 125 -3.09 14.13 -5.85
CA TYR A 125 -3.30 14.67 -4.52
C TYR A 125 -3.95 16.06 -4.55
N ALA A 126 -3.46 16.96 -5.42
CA ALA A 126 -4.01 18.30 -5.57
C ALA A 126 -5.46 18.29 -6.10
N VAL A 127 -5.73 17.50 -7.15
CA VAL A 127 -7.08 17.30 -7.71
C VAL A 127 -8.03 16.77 -6.64
N THR A 128 -7.62 15.72 -5.93
CA THR A 128 -8.43 15.12 -4.84
C THR A 128 -8.68 16.14 -3.74
N THR A 129 -7.70 16.96 -3.38
CA THR A 129 -7.85 18.01 -2.34
C THR A 129 -8.91 19.04 -2.75
N LEU A 130 -8.86 19.52 -4.00
CA LEU A 130 -9.83 20.47 -4.55
C LEU A 130 -11.23 19.87 -4.68
N MET A 131 -11.33 18.59 -5.06
CA MET A 131 -12.59 17.87 -5.08
C MET A 131 -13.18 17.76 -3.66
N THR A 132 -12.36 17.33 -2.70
CA THR A 132 -12.77 17.18 -1.29
C THR A 132 -13.24 18.50 -0.70
N SER A 133 -12.55 19.63 -1.00
CA SER A 133 -12.97 20.95 -0.54
C SER A 133 -14.38 21.34 -1.03
N LYS A 134 -14.72 20.96 -2.27
CA LYS A 134 -16.07 21.16 -2.83
C LYS A 134 -17.11 20.23 -2.22
N ILE A 135 -16.71 19.05 -1.76
CA ILE A 135 -17.60 18.05 -1.15
C ILE A 135 -17.98 18.42 0.29
N TYR A 136 -17.13 19.10 1.06
CA TYR A 136 -17.41 19.46 2.46
C TYR A 136 -18.68 20.30 2.68
N LYS A 137 -19.23 20.92 1.63
CA LYS A 137 -20.55 21.59 1.72
C LYS A 137 -21.69 20.61 1.95
N PHE A 138 -21.54 19.35 1.52
CA PHE A 138 -22.49 18.27 1.71
C PHE A 138 -22.23 17.62 3.07
N ARG A 139 -23.10 17.93 4.03
CA ARG A 139 -22.93 17.55 5.43
C ARG A 139 -23.55 16.18 5.68
N HIS A 140 -22.81 15.32 6.37
CA HIS A 140 -23.34 14.15 7.03
C HIS A 140 -23.59 14.45 8.51
N ARG A 141 -24.52 13.74 9.14
CA ARG A 141 -24.81 13.92 10.59
C ARG A 141 -23.60 13.53 11.46
N ASP A 142 -22.87 12.50 11.05
CA ASP A 142 -21.61 12.05 11.65
C ASP A 142 -20.44 12.39 10.72
N LEU A 143 -19.46 13.14 11.22
CA LEU A 143 -18.26 13.53 10.48
C LEU A 143 -17.45 12.32 10.01
N ASN A 144 -17.37 11.26 10.83
CA ASN A 144 -16.60 10.05 10.50
C ASN A 144 -17.18 9.28 9.32
N LEU A 145 -18.48 9.44 9.10
CA LEU A 145 -19.20 8.83 7.98
C LEU A 145 -19.31 9.78 6.78
N SER A 146 -18.82 11.02 6.89
CA SER A 146 -18.90 11.99 5.79
C SER A 146 -18.01 11.58 4.61
N ILE A 147 -18.47 11.90 3.40
CA ILE A 147 -17.74 11.60 2.16
C ILE A 147 -16.36 12.26 2.19
N GLY A 148 -16.27 13.51 2.65
CA GLY A 148 -15.01 14.24 2.72
C GLY A 148 -13.98 13.57 3.65
N GLU A 149 -14.44 13.05 4.80
CA GLU A 149 -13.57 12.32 5.73
C GLU A 149 -13.14 10.95 5.17
N SER A 150 -14.05 10.25 4.49
CA SER A 150 -13.73 9.01 3.78
C SER A 150 -12.68 9.22 2.69
N ILE A 151 -12.78 10.30 1.92
CA ILE A 151 -11.77 10.67 0.91
C ILE A 151 -10.45 11.05 1.59
N ARG A 152 -10.49 11.79 2.71
CA ARG A 152 -9.27 12.16 3.43
C ARG A 152 -8.49 10.93 3.89
N LYS A 153 -9.13 10.02 4.62
CA LYS A 153 -8.50 8.83 5.20
C LYS A 153 -8.15 7.78 4.16
N GLY A 154 -9.04 7.53 3.19
CA GLY A 154 -8.87 6.48 2.19
C GLY A 154 -8.06 6.90 0.97
N VAL A 155 -7.81 8.19 0.77
CA VAL A 155 -7.17 8.72 -0.45
C VAL A 155 -6.05 9.70 -0.13
N LEU A 156 -6.35 10.84 0.51
CA LEU A 156 -5.36 11.91 0.70
C LEU A 156 -4.20 11.48 1.60
N GLU A 157 -4.48 10.85 2.74
CA GLU A 157 -3.46 10.38 3.67
C GLU A 157 -2.53 9.31 3.05
N PRO A 158 -3.04 8.25 2.39
CA PRO A 158 -2.22 7.30 1.65
C PRO A 158 -1.39 7.97 0.55
N LEU A 159 -1.99 8.83 -0.28
CA LEU A 159 -1.27 9.52 -1.35
C LEU A 159 -0.15 10.41 -0.81
N ASN A 160 -0.38 11.12 0.29
CA ASN A 160 0.66 11.94 0.93
C ASN A 160 1.83 11.09 1.43
N THR A 161 1.54 9.90 1.97
CA THR A 161 2.56 8.94 2.38
C THR A 161 3.35 8.43 1.17
N CYS A 162 2.68 8.10 0.06
CA CYS A 162 3.35 7.70 -1.18
C CYS A 162 4.28 8.80 -1.73
N ILE A 163 3.83 10.06 -1.71
CA ILE A 163 4.64 11.22 -2.11
C ILE A 163 5.91 11.31 -1.27
N ALA A 164 5.79 11.17 0.06
CA ALA A 164 6.93 11.21 0.96
C ALA A 164 7.90 10.06 0.69
N THR A 165 7.38 8.85 0.51
CA THR A 165 8.19 7.66 0.21
C THR A 165 8.96 7.80 -1.09
N GLN A 166 8.31 8.22 -2.18
CA GLN A 166 8.98 8.40 -3.47
C GLN A 166 10.04 9.52 -3.42
N LYS A 167 9.74 10.65 -2.76
CA LYS A 167 10.72 11.73 -2.57
C LYS A 167 11.94 11.26 -1.78
N ASN A 168 11.73 10.47 -0.72
CA ASN A 168 12.83 9.91 0.07
C ASN A 168 13.68 8.93 -0.76
N PHE A 169 13.05 8.13 -1.62
CA PHE A 169 13.76 7.23 -2.51
C PHE A 169 14.60 7.98 -3.55
N GLU A 170 14.06 9.02 -4.19
CA GLU A 170 14.83 9.89 -5.10
C GLU A 170 16.05 10.52 -4.43
N ILE A 171 15.91 10.96 -3.17
CA ILE A 171 17.02 11.52 -2.39
C ILE A 171 18.09 10.45 -2.14
N ARG A 172 17.69 9.24 -1.74
CA ARG A 172 18.63 8.12 -1.51
C ARG A 172 19.40 7.76 -2.77
N LEU A 173 18.72 7.70 -3.92
CA LEU A 173 19.36 7.46 -5.21
C LEU A 173 20.37 8.57 -5.56
N LYS A 174 20.01 9.84 -5.37
CA LYS A 174 20.91 10.97 -5.61
C LYS A 174 22.14 10.94 -4.70
N VAL A 175 21.98 10.57 -3.43
CA VAL A 175 23.11 10.44 -2.51
C VAL A 175 24.02 9.29 -2.93
N ALA A 176 23.45 8.14 -3.31
CA ALA A 176 24.21 6.99 -3.77
C ALA A 176 25.06 7.33 -5.02
N THR A 177 24.49 7.99 -6.01
CA THR A 177 25.22 8.38 -7.22
C THR A 177 26.32 9.41 -6.95
N LEU A 178 26.08 10.35 -6.02
CA LEU A 178 27.12 11.30 -5.60
C LEU A 178 28.28 10.62 -4.87
N LEU A 179 28.00 9.62 -4.02
CA LEU A 179 29.03 8.84 -3.32
C LEU A 179 29.87 8.01 -4.30
N GLU A 180 29.23 7.39 -5.31
CA GLU A 180 29.94 6.68 -6.38
C GLU A 180 30.83 7.62 -7.19
N ALA A 181 30.34 8.82 -7.54
CA ALA A 181 31.12 9.83 -8.24
C ALA A 181 32.33 10.30 -7.41
N ALA A 182 32.17 10.49 -6.10
CA ALA A 182 33.24 10.87 -5.17
C ALA A 182 34.31 9.78 -5.02
N ASN A 183 33.90 8.51 -4.91
CA ASN A 183 34.82 7.38 -4.82
C ASN A 183 35.62 7.19 -6.12
N ASN A 184 34.99 7.38 -7.27
CA ASN A 184 35.65 7.26 -8.57
C ASN A 184 36.62 8.42 -8.86
N SER A 185 36.38 9.60 -8.31
CA SER A 185 37.29 10.76 -8.44
C SER A 185 38.49 10.64 -7.50
N SER A 186 38.28 10.21 -6.25
CA SER A 186 39.37 9.94 -5.31
C SER A 186 40.31 8.81 -5.79
N SER A 187 39.76 7.77 -6.45
CA SER A 187 40.55 6.69 -7.05
C SER A 187 41.44 7.15 -8.22
N LYS A 188 41.02 8.19 -8.95
CA LYS A 188 41.82 8.78 -10.06
C LYS A 188 42.93 9.69 -9.54
N GLU A 189 42.70 10.42 -8.45
CA GLU A 189 43.75 11.24 -7.81
C GLU A 189 44.88 10.35 -7.26
N ILE A 190 44.56 9.25 -6.58
CA ILE A 190 45.56 8.31 -6.04
C ILE A 190 46.43 7.71 -7.16
N ALA A 191 45.83 7.37 -8.31
CA ALA A 191 46.55 6.85 -9.47
C ALA A 191 47.49 7.88 -10.11
N SER A 192 47.20 9.18 -9.99
CA SER A 192 48.04 10.26 -10.52
C SER A 192 49.24 10.62 -9.64
N TYR A 193 49.24 10.22 -8.36
CA TYR A 193 50.36 10.41 -7.43
C TYR A 193 51.37 9.26 -7.43
N GLN A 194 51.13 8.20 -8.23
CA GLN A 194 52.02 7.03 -8.36
C GLN A 194 52.82 6.99 -9.67
N GLN A 195 52.83 8.09 -10.45
CA GLN A 195 53.68 8.29 -11.62
C GLN A 195 54.74 9.37 -11.34
#